data_AF-A0A0C6EQF8-F1
#
_entry.id   AF-A0A0C6EQF8-F1
#
_cell.length_a   1.000
_cell.length_b   1.000
_cell.length_c   1.000
_cell.angle_alpha   90.00
_cell.angle_beta   90.00
_cell.angle_gamma   90.00
#
_symmetry.space_group_name_H-M   'P 1'
#
loop_
_entity.id
_entity.type
_entity.pdbx_description
1 polymer ?
#
loop_
_entity_poly.entity_id
_entity_poly.type
_entity_poly.pdbx_seq_one_letter_code
_entity_poly.pdbx_strand_id
1 'polypeptide(L)'
;MHYLKRVTISLILALGLTAGLLPQTPLAAASSHEYWAVVVGISDYQRITDVIGLANGAQKFADSLKEAWGDDHVTLLTNSNADKHSIKSALDWMINQEDDNDTVVFFFAGHGDSHSYIAPYDAYYASEWISSQELSNWLLPLESHYQAVILESCYSASFADDLNQPGRIILYSSLAAEVSWADGDSGLFSGYINDGLSYIPNADINGDNIISLEELFYYAQPRTTDESRITSSLQHPFLSDGIGGELSLIGKLLLTTSIPISGNYNYLIVDGRTYSLSTTQFNFTPGTTHEVTALNIETLPGIRYFFKNWADGITSASRSFTSGANLQAVYSRQYLLTIDSPTSAVTGGGWYDQNTFANLSAPNIEEGGIRYIFTGWSGDITGPFESTRLVMDKPKTVKANYDTEYQLLLSSPYGTPDGGGWYAAGSAVKLSAPSAQGFLIRQVFESWSGDYTGTDTSAVITLSKPMNITANFKADYTFLYIAVGLGAVIIIWLILAISKRRKNYYNTI
;
A
#
# COMPACT_ATOMS: atom_id res chain seq x y z
N MET A 1 56.50 -8.33 -40.72
CA MET A 1 55.06 -8.03 -40.79
C MET A 1 54.38 -8.71 -39.61
N HIS A 2 53.69 -7.91 -38.78
CA HIS A 2 52.78 -8.22 -37.65
C HIS A 2 53.31 -9.06 -36.47
N TYR A 3 53.66 -8.51 -35.28
CA TYR A 3 52.81 -7.96 -34.18
C TYR A 3 51.67 -8.93 -33.79
N LEU A 4 51.52 -9.49 -32.58
CA LEU A 4 51.53 -8.86 -31.24
C LEU A 4 51.90 -9.84 -30.08
N LYS A 5 52.36 -9.22 -28.98
CA LYS A 5 52.81 -9.67 -27.64
C LYS A 5 51.79 -10.56 -26.87
N ARG A 6 52.16 -11.68 -26.22
CA ARG A 6 52.70 -11.89 -24.84
C ARG A 6 51.92 -11.20 -23.70
N VAL A 7 51.28 -11.99 -22.82
CA VAL A 7 51.43 -11.95 -21.34
C VAL A 7 51.20 -13.37 -20.77
N THR A 8 51.98 -13.69 -19.74
CA THR A 8 52.36 -14.98 -19.16
C THR A 8 51.76 -15.19 -17.76
N ILE A 9 51.51 -16.47 -17.42
CA ILE A 9 51.79 -17.19 -16.15
C ILE A 9 51.05 -16.75 -14.87
N SER A 10 50.31 -17.68 -14.24
CA SER A 10 50.71 -18.31 -12.97
C SER A 10 49.77 -19.43 -12.53
N LEU A 11 50.38 -20.56 -12.18
CA LEU A 11 49.79 -21.81 -11.71
C LEU A 11 50.49 -22.12 -10.37
N ILE A 12 49.76 -22.19 -9.25
CA ILE A 12 50.24 -22.76 -7.97
C ILE A 12 49.02 -23.45 -7.32
N LEU A 13 48.89 -24.77 -7.50
CA LEU A 13 49.32 -25.84 -6.60
C LEU A 13 48.48 -25.95 -5.30
N ALA A 14 47.53 -26.88 -5.32
CA ALA A 14 46.78 -27.33 -4.16
C ALA A 14 47.53 -28.49 -3.48
N LEU A 15 47.85 -28.35 -2.18
CA LEU A 15 47.98 -29.46 -1.23
C LEU A 15 48.10 -28.95 0.22
N GLY A 16 47.02 -29.19 0.97
CA GLY A 16 46.92 -29.52 2.39
C GLY A 16 47.79 -28.82 3.44
N LEU A 17 47.13 -28.17 4.41
CA LEU A 17 47.42 -28.37 5.84
C LEU A 17 46.21 -27.93 6.68
N THR A 18 45.61 -28.92 7.33
CA THR A 18 44.62 -28.82 8.39
C THR A 18 45.19 -28.00 9.56
N ALA A 19 44.78 -26.74 9.68
CA ALA A 19 44.96 -25.93 10.88
C ALA A 19 43.61 -25.87 11.62
N GLY A 20 43.65 -26.15 12.92
CA GLY A 20 42.49 -26.52 13.73
C GLY A 20 41.34 -25.51 13.72
N LEU A 21 40.13 -26.04 13.59
CA LEU A 21 38.94 -25.41 14.14
C LEU A 21 39.09 -25.41 15.67
N LEU A 22 39.53 -24.28 16.22
CA LEU A 22 39.06 -23.92 17.55
C LEU A 22 37.54 -23.66 17.41
N PRO A 23 36.68 -24.23 18.28
CA PRO A 23 35.31 -23.78 18.34
C PRO A 23 35.36 -22.29 18.68
N GLN A 24 34.99 -21.44 17.72
CA GLN A 24 34.60 -20.08 18.06
C GLN A 24 33.37 -20.25 18.95
N THR A 25 33.55 -20.02 20.25
CA THR A 25 32.43 -19.70 21.12
C THR A 25 31.59 -18.68 20.36
N PRO A 26 30.31 -18.96 20.07
CA PRO A 26 29.47 -17.93 19.48
C PRO A 26 29.60 -16.72 20.39
N LEU A 27 30.00 -15.58 19.82
CA LEU A 27 29.80 -14.30 20.48
C LEU A 27 28.33 -14.34 20.93
N ALA A 28 28.07 -14.26 22.23
CA ALA A 28 26.71 -14.07 22.70
C ALA A 28 26.14 -12.93 21.86
N ALA A 29 25.02 -13.17 21.18
CA ALA A 29 24.30 -12.08 20.56
C ALA A 29 24.12 -11.03 21.65
N ALA A 30 24.55 -9.79 21.41
CA ALA A 30 24.24 -8.70 22.33
C ALA A 30 22.72 -8.78 22.60
N SER A 31 22.30 -8.81 23.86
CA SER A 31 20.89 -8.75 24.18
C SER A 31 20.32 -7.48 23.55
N SER A 32 19.09 -7.58 23.06
CA SER A 32 18.35 -6.40 22.63
C SER A 32 18.02 -5.57 23.85
N HIS A 33 18.18 -4.25 23.76
CA HIS A 33 17.71 -3.30 24.77
C HIS A 33 16.20 -3.48 24.98
N GLU A 34 15.80 -3.85 26.19
CA GLU A 34 14.41 -4.03 26.61
C GLU A 34 13.99 -2.95 27.63
N TYR A 35 12.69 -2.86 27.87
CA TYR A 35 12.09 -1.85 28.73
C TYR A 35 11.17 -2.54 29.73
N TRP A 36 11.30 -2.23 31.01
CA TRP A 36 10.49 -2.86 32.07
C TRP A 36 9.97 -1.83 33.04
N ALA A 37 8.73 -2.01 33.53
CA ALA A 37 8.15 -1.07 34.48
C ALA A 37 7.36 -1.73 35.61
N VAL A 38 7.49 -1.14 36.79
CA VAL A 38 6.59 -1.32 37.92
C VAL A 38 5.91 0.00 38.20
N VAL A 39 4.59 0.04 38.03
CA VAL A 39 3.76 1.24 38.20
C VAL A 39 2.79 1.01 39.35
N VAL A 40 2.83 1.88 40.34
CA VAL A 40 2.03 1.78 41.57
C VAL A 40 1.18 3.03 41.74
N GLY A 41 -0.13 2.86 41.93
CA GLY A 41 -1.04 3.98 42.19
C GLY A 41 -2.11 3.63 43.22
N ILE A 42 -2.19 4.38 44.30
CA ILE A 42 -3.04 4.04 45.44
C ILE A 42 -3.95 5.21 45.76
N SER A 43 -5.25 5.01 45.57
CA SER A 43 -6.28 5.99 45.90
C SER A 43 -7.15 5.58 47.07
N ASP A 44 -7.48 4.29 47.13
CA ASP A 44 -8.28 3.67 48.21
C ASP A 44 -7.33 2.93 49.13
N TYR A 45 -7.19 3.40 50.37
CA TYR A 45 -6.30 2.84 51.39
C TYR A 45 -7.07 2.01 52.41
N GLN A 46 -6.46 0.92 52.89
CA GLN A 46 -7.17 0.02 53.81
C GLN A 46 -7.53 0.71 55.15
N ARG A 47 -6.66 1.58 55.65
CA ARG A 47 -6.73 2.08 57.04
C ARG A 47 -6.37 3.56 57.24
N ILE A 48 -5.76 4.19 56.24
CA ILE A 48 -5.47 5.63 56.25
C ILE A 48 -6.41 6.35 55.27
N THR A 49 -6.40 7.68 55.27
CA THR A 49 -7.30 8.48 54.43
C THR A 49 -7.03 8.26 52.95
N ASP A 50 -8.08 8.21 52.14
CA ASP A 50 -7.99 8.07 50.68
C ASP A 50 -7.47 9.33 49.97
N VAL A 51 -6.85 9.14 48.81
CA VAL A 51 -6.47 10.22 47.88
C VAL A 51 -7.02 9.92 46.49
N ILE A 52 -8.08 10.62 46.11
CA ILE A 52 -8.80 10.36 44.87
C ILE A 52 -7.91 10.65 43.65
N GLY A 53 -7.94 9.76 42.65
CA GLY A 53 -7.32 9.97 41.33
C GLY A 53 -5.96 9.32 41.11
N LEU A 54 -5.13 9.16 42.15
CA LEU A 54 -3.77 8.61 42.00
C LEU A 54 -3.70 7.23 41.31
N ALA A 55 -4.62 6.31 41.63
CA ALA A 55 -4.70 5.01 40.95
C ALA A 55 -5.04 5.12 39.45
N ASN A 56 -5.88 6.09 39.09
CA ASN A 56 -6.25 6.36 37.70
C ASN A 56 -5.09 7.05 36.93
N GLY A 57 -4.39 7.99 37.56
CA GLY A 57 -3.18 8.59 36.99
C GLY A 57 -2.08 7.56 36.72
N ALA A 58 -1.86 6.62 37.64
CA ALA A 58 -0.93 5.50 37.47
C ALA A 58 -1.36 4.55 36.34
N GLN A 59 -2.66 4.26 36.23
CA GLN A 59 -3.20 3.45 35.13
C GLN A 59 -2.93 4.10 33.77
N LYS A 60 -3.17 5.41 33.61
CA LYS A 60 -2.90 6.14 32.35
C LYS A 60 -1.43 6.10 31.94
N PHE A 61 -0.53 6.24 32.93
CA PHE A 61 0.91 6.13 32.70
C PHE A 61 1.27 4.71 32.23
N ALA A 62 0.79 3.69 32.94
CA ALA A 62 1.02 2.29 32.57
C ALA A 62 0.43 1.94 31.20
N ASP A 63 -0.75 2.43 30.84
CA ASP A 63 -1.36 2.18 29.53
C ASP A 63 -0.50 2.75 28.38
N SER A 64 0.08 3.94 28.59
CA SER A 64 1.00 4.53 27.61
C SER A 64 2.26 3.69 27.41
N LEU A 65 2.83 3.17 28.50
CA LEU A 65 3.99 2.26 28.46
C LEU A 65 3.64 0.93 27.81
N LYS A 66 2.50 0.33 28.15
CA LYS A 66 2.04 -0.95 27.58
C LYS A 66 1.78 -0.87 26.09
N GLU A 67 1.22 0.25 25.61
CA GLU A 67 1.06 0.50 24.18
C GLU A 67 2.42 0.48 23.46
N ALA A 68 3.46 1.05 24.08
CA ALA A 68 4.79 1.17 23.50
C ALA A 68 5.64 -0.12 23.62
N TRP A 69 5.65 -0.72 24.81
CA TRP A 69 6.60 -1.75 25.26
C TRP A 69 5.98 -3.15 25.32
N GLY A 70 4.65 -3.26 25.35
CA GLY A 70 3.93 -4.52 25.52
C GLY A 70 3.38 -4.72 26.93
N ASP A 71 2.29 -5.49 27.03
CA ASP A 71 1.59 -5.75 28.30
C ASP A 71 2.44 -6.55 29.31
N ASP A 72 3.29 -7.44 28.81
CA ASP A 72 4.19 -8.30 29.58
C ASP A 72 5.41 -7.55 30.14
N HIS A 73 5.67 -6.33 29.68
CA HIS A 73 6.75 -5.48 30.15
C HIS A 73 6.37 -4.54 31.31
N VAL A 74 5.08 -4.46 31.68
CA VAL A 74 4.58 -3.48 32.65
C VAL A 74 3.70 -4.13 33.72
N THR A 75 4.21 -4.17 34.95
CA THR A 75 3.41 -4.55 36.14
C THR A 75 2.74 -3.32 36.74
N LEU A 76 1.40 -3.29 36.70
CA LEU A 76 0.58 -2.25 37.34
C LEU A 76 -0.07 -2.77 38.62
N LEU A 77 0.16 -2.08 39.73
CA LEU A 77 -0.48 -2.35 41.01
C LEU A 77 -1.33 -1.15 41.43
N THR A 78 -2.63 -1.35 41.60
CA THR A 78 -3.55 -0.31 42.08
C THR A 78 -4.31 -0.72 43.32
N ASN A 79 -4.54 0.25 44.22
CA ASN A 79 -5.34 0.11 45.43
C ASN A 79 -5.00 -1.18 46.20
N SER A 80 -5.97 -2.07 46.42
CA SER A 80 -5.79 -3.32 47.19
C SER A 80 -4.71 -4.26 46.67
N ASN A 81 -4.27 -4.11 45.42
CA ASN A 81 -3.18 -4.91 44.85
C ASN A 81 -1.79 -4.32 45.15
N ALA A 82 -1.73 -3.11 45.70
CA ALA A 82 -0.50 -2.39 46.01
C ALA A 82 -0.15 -2.45 47.51
N ASP A 83 -0.34 -3.62 48.13
CA ASP A 83 0.20 -3.85 49.48
C ASP A 83 1.74 -3.91 49.45
N LYS A 84 2.36 -3.73 50.62
CA LYS A 84 3.83 -3.65 50.72
C LYS A 84 4.53 -4.86 50.12
N HIS A 85 3.97 -6.05 50.33
CA HIS A 85 4.52 -7.30 49.83
C HIS A 85 4.42 -7.40 48.30
N SER A 86 3.31 -6.97 47.73
CA SER A 86 3.05 -6.99 46.30
C SER A 86 3.94 -5.99 45.56
N ILE A 87 4.15 -4.80 46.12
CA ILE A 87 5.11 -3.81 45.57
C ILE A 87 6.52 -4.40 45.52
N LYS A 88 6.99 -4.99 46.63
CA LYS A 88 8.31 -5.65 46.65
C LYS A 88 8.38 -6.81 45.65
N SER A 89 7.35 -7.65 45.59
CA SER A 89 7.30 -8.78 44.66
C SER A 89 7.33 -8.33 43.20
N ALA A 90 6.71 -7.19 42.87
CA ALA A 90 6.78 -6.60 41.53
C ALA A 90 8.18 -6.06 41.21
N LEU A 91 8.86 -5.42 42.16
CA LEU A 91 10.26 -5.01 41.98
C LEU A 91 11.18 -6.23 41.81
N ASP A 92 10.97 -7.30 42.58
CA ASP A 92 11.70 -8.56 42.41
C ASP A 92 11.44 -9.18 41.04
N TRP A 93 10.20 -9.12 40.53
CA TRP A 93 9.89 -9.55 39.17
C TRP A 93 10.69 -8.76 38.14
N MET A 94 10.72 -7.43 38.24
CA MET A 94 11.44 -6.55 37.31
C MET A 94 12.94 -6.84 37.31
N ILE A 95 13.56 -6.99 38.49
CA ILE A 95 14.97 -7.39 38.66
C ILE A 95 15.27 -8.74 37.99
N ASN A 96 14.29 -9.65 37.94
CA ASN A 96 14.46 -10.94 37.26
C ASN A 96 14.21 -10.89 35.75
N GLN A 97 13.71 -9.79 35.21
CA GLN A 97 13.50 -9.61 33.76
C GLN A 97 14.67 -8.86 33.12
N GLU A 98 15.13 -7.80 33.77
CA GLU A 98 16.08 -6.83 33.19
C GLU A 98 17.54 -7.30 33.21
N ASP A 99 18.34 -6.74 32.28
CA ASP A 99 19.79 -6.82 32.27
C ASP A 99 20.49 -5.44 32.18
N ASP A 100 21.82 -5.44 32.13
CA ASP A 100 22.66 -4.24 32.24
C ASP A 100 22.40 -3.15 31.19
N ASN A 101 21.87 -3.52 30.02
CA ASN A 101 21.59 -2.58 28.95
C ASN A 101 20.14 -2.10 28.91
N ASP A 102 19.25 -2.68 29.71
CA ASP A 102 17.83 -2.33 29.70
C ASP A 102 17.52 -0.96 30.30
N THR A 103 16.28 -0.51 30.09
CA THR A 103 15.69 0.63 30.79
C THR A 103 14.61 0.15 31.74
N VAL A 104 14.68 0.58 33.00
CA VAL A 104 13.67 0.24 34.01
C VAL A 104 12.98 1.47 34.57
N VAL A 105 11.66 1.37 34.82
CA VAL A 105 10.86 2.44 35.43
C VAL A 105 10.17 1.95 36.71
N PHE A 106 10.43 2.61 37.82
CA PHE A 106 9.59 2.53 39.02
C PHE A 106 8.78 3.81 39.18
N PHE A 107 7.46 3.72 39.02
CA PHE A 107 6.53 4.82 39.25
C PHE A 107 5.70 4.55 40.51
N PHE A 108 5.62 5.53 41.41
CA PHE A 108 4.77 5.46 42.58
C PHE A 108 3.91 6.73 42.73
N ALA A 109 2.61 6.56 42.91
CA ALA A 109 1.66 7.60 43.27
C ALA A 109 0.85 7.22 44.52
N GLY A 110 1.04 7.95 45.61
CA GLY A 110 0.39 7.68 46.89
C GLY A 110 0.75 8.69 47.98
N HIS A 111 0.33 8.38 49.22
CA HIS A 111 0.76 9.14 50.39
C HIS A 111 2.27 9.06 50.59
N GLY A 112 2.82 10.16 51.07
CA GLY A 112 4.18 10.25 51.60
C GLY A 112 4.24 11.16 52.82
N ASP A 113 5.32 11.09 53.57
CA ASP A 113 5.54 11.93 54.75
C ASP A 113 6.90 12.63 54.75
N SER A 114 7.08 13.58 55.67
CA SER A 114 8.30 14.38 55.78
C SER A 114 9.52 13.63 56.34
N HIS A 115 9.38 12.34 56.66
CA HIS A 115 10.46 11.47 57.14
C HIS A 115 10.89 10.46 56.07
N SER A 116 10.58 10.75 54.80
CA SER A 116 10.97 9.93 53.66
C SER A 116 10.31 8.55 53.65
N TYR A 117 9.00 8.50 53.92
CA TYR A 117 8.18 7.30 53.77
C TYR A 117 7.12 7.46 52.69
N ILE A 118 6.81 6.38 51.99
CA ILE A 118 5.65 6.24 51.09
C ILE A 118 4.73 5.12 51.59
N ALA A 119 3.42 5.34 51.51
CA ALA A 119 2.43 4.44 52.09
C ALA A 119 1.95 3.38 51.08
N PRO A 120 2.15 2.07 51.35
CA PRO A 120 1.46 0.99 50.62
C PRO A 120 -0.03 0.93 50.99
N TYR A 121 -0.82 0.13 50.29
CA TYR A 121 -2.27 -0.01 50.52
C TYR A 121 -2.63 -0.38 51.97
N ASP A 122 -1.84 -1.30 52.54
CA ASP A 122 -2.01 -1.86 53.88
C ASP A 122 -1.36 -1.01 54.98
N ALA A 123 -0.92 0.21 54.65
CA ALA A 123 -0.35 1.17 55.58
C ALA A 123 -1.26 1.44 56.78
N TYR A 124 -0.70 1.37 57.98
CA TYR A 124 -1.37 1.83 59.20
C TYR A 124 -0.44 2.66 60.09
N TYR A 125 0.64 2.06 60.58
CA TYR A 125 1.66 2.78 61.35
C TYR A 125 2.81 3.22 60.43
N ALA A 126 3.45 4.36 60.71
CA ALA A 126 4.58 4.85 59.91
C ALA A 126 5.71 3.80 59.77
N SER A 127 5.89 2.92 60.76
CA SER A 127 6.86 1.80 60.70
C SER A 127 6.54 0.73 59.66
N GLU A 128 5.30 0.68 59.17
CA GLU A 128 4.83 -0.26 58.14
C GLU A 128 4.90 0.35 56.73
N TRP A 129 5.17 1.66 56.62
CA TRP A 129 5.36 2.33 55.35
C TRP A 129 6.72 1.93 54.74
N ILE A 130 6.95 2.23 53.47
CA ILE A 130 8.21 1.95 52.79
C ILE A 130 9.09 3.18 52.98
N SER A 131 10.23 3.04 53.68
CA SER A 131 11.18 4.13 53.84
C SER A 131 12.04 4.33 52.60
N SER A 132 12.67 5.50 52.45
CA SER A 132 13.65 5.78 51.41
C SER A 132 14.81 4.78 51.40
N GLN A 133 15.34 4.42 52.57
CA GLN A 133 16.39 3.42 52.70
C GLN A 133 15.90 2.02 52.29
N GLU A 134 14.67 1.65 52.64
CA GLU A 134 14.09 0.36 52.26
C GLU A 134 13.89 0.28 50.74
N LEU A 135 13.32 1.32 50.13
CA LEU A 135 13.16 1.41 48.67
C LEU A 135 14.52 1.41 47.96
N SER A 136 15.49 2.18 48.45
CA SER A 136 16.86 2.18 47.92
C SER A 136 17.47 0.77 47.94
N ASN A 137 17.32 0.05 49.05
CA ASN A 137 17.77 -1.34 49.16
C ASN A 137 17.04 -2.30 48.23
N TRP A 138 15.76 -2.05 47.95
CA TRP A 138 14.99 -2.87 46.99
C TRP A 138 15.40 -2.64 45.55
N LEU A 139 15.86 -1.43 45.20
CA LEU A 139 16.33 -1.08 43.86
C LEU A 139 17.83 -1.34 43.66
N LEU A 140 18.60 -1.54 44.75
CA LEU A 140 20.03 -1.81 44.72
C LEU A 140 20.44 -3.00 43.82
N PRO A 141 19.66 -4.10 43.71
CA PRO A 141 20.02 -5.23 42.87
C PRO A 141 19.85 -5.01 41.37
N LEU A 142 19.23 -3.91 40.92
CA LEU A 142 19.03 -3.64 39.49
C LEU A 142 20.38 -3.54 38.77
N GLU A 143 20.53 -4.25 37.66
CA GLU A 143 21.73 -4.26 36.82
C GLU A 143 21.70 -3.15 35.76
N SER A 144 20.51 -2.81 35.26
CA SER A 144 20.26 -1.80 34.24
C SER A 144 20.95 -0.48 34.55
N HIS A 145 21.70 0.04 33.57
CA HIS A 145 22.35 1.34 33.64
C HIS A 145 21.35 2.51 33.52
N TYR A 146 20.13 2.27 33.01
CA TYR A 146 19.11 3.30 32.76
C TYR A 146 17.91 3.14 33.70
N GLN A 147 18.05 3.63 34.93
CA GLN A 147 17.00 3.51 35.95
C GLN A 147 16.21 4.82 36.07
N ALA A 148 14.90 4.74 35.87
CA ALA A 148 13.97 5.84 36.08
C ALA A 148 13.12 5.60 37.33
N VAL A 149 13.05 6.61 38.20
CA VAL A 149 12.15 6.60 39.36
C VAL A 149 11.26 7.85 39.33
N ILE A 150 9.96 7.68 39.49
CA ILE A 150 8.99 8.78 39.54
C ILE A 150 8.20 8.68 40.83
N LEU A 151 8.33 9.67 41.71
CA LEU A 151 7.67 9.71 43.02
C LEU A 151 6.63 10.84 43.09
N GLU A 152 5.37 10.48 42.89
CA GLU A 152 4.19 11.29 43.19
C GLU A 152 3.75 11.05 44.64
N SER A 153 4.32 11.81 45.57
CA SER A 153 3.97 11.77 46.99
C SER A 153 4.46 13.03 47.69
N CYS A 154 3.80 13.40 48.79
CA CYS A 154 4.23 14.52 49.62
C CYS A 154 5.68 14.34 50.07
N TYR A 155 6.44 15.44 50.06
CA TYR A 155 7.85 15.49 50.46
C TYR A 155 8.76 14.57 49.65
N SER A 156 8.38 14.19 48.43
CA SER A 156 9.10 13.18 47.63
C SER A 156 10.60 13.44 47.50
N ALA A 157 11.08 14.68 47.32
CA ALA A 157 12.51 14.97 47.27
C ALA A 157 13.28 14.74 48.59
N SER A 158 12.60 14.42 49.70
CA SER A 158 13.25 13.94 50.94
C SER A 158 13.91 12.56 50.79
N PHE A 159 13.60 11.84 49.70
CA PHE A 159 14.23 10.57 49.33
C PHE A 159 15.58 10.77 48.62
N ALA A 160 15.95 12.00 48.27
CA ALA A 160 17.11 12.31 47.44
C ALA A 160 18.43 11.76 47.99
N ASP A 161 18.64 11.82 49.31
CA ASP A 161 19.90 11.36 49.93
C ASP A 161 20.13 9.86 49.77
N ASP A 162 19.06 9.05 49.69
CA ASP A 162 19.14 7.58 49.58
C ASP A 162 18.99 7.08 48.15
N LEU A 163 18.25 7.81 47.29
CA LEU A 163 17.92 7.34 45.94
C LEU A 163 18.82 7.93 44.86
N ASN A 164 19.33 9.16 45.02
CA ASN A 164 20.13 9.80 43.98
C ASN A 164 21.48 9.10 43.83
N GLN A 165 21.75 8.56 42.65
CA GLN A 165 23.00 7.89 42.34
C GLN A 165 23.29 7.95 40.83
N PRO A 166 24.56 7.79 40.41
CA PRO A 166 24.89 7.60 39.00
C PRO A 166 24.10 6.42 38.40
N GLY A 167 23.66 6.55 37.14
CA GLY A 167 22.83 5.53 36.47
C GLY A 167 21.33 5.62 36.81
N ARG A 168 20.90 6.62 37.59
CA ARG A 168 19.49 6.81 37.94
C ARG A 168 19.03 8.24 37.71
N ILE A 169 17.92 8.37 36.99
CA ILE A 169 17.16 9.60 36.85
C ILE A 169 15.90 9.52 37.72
N ILE A 170 15.60 10.59 38.45
CA ILE A 170 14.50 10.62 39.41
C ILE A 170 13.68 11.90 39.27
N LEU A 171 12.37 11.73 39.10
CA LEU A 171 11.40 12.81 39.15
C LEU A 171 10.68 12.80 40.49
N TYR A 172 10.92 13.83 41.28
CA TYR A 172 10.21 14.08 42.52
C TYR A 172 9.08 15.08 42.27
N SER A 173 7.85 14.73 42.66
CA SER A 173 6.68 15.60 42.50
C SER A 173 6.73 16.89 43.34
N SER A 174 7.54 16.94 44.39
CA SER A 174 7.68 18.11 45.27
C SER A 174 9.07 18.21 45.91
N LEU A 175 9.42 19.39 46.42
CA LEU A 175 10.60 19.57 47.28
C LEU A 175 10.42 18.85 48.64
N ALA A 176 11.54 18.61 49.33
CA ALA A 176 11.58 17.86 50.59
C ALA A 176 10.80 18.53 51.75
N ALA A 177 10.38 19.80 51.59
CA ALA A 177 9.59 20.56 52.54
C ALA A 177 8.18 20.91 52.01
N GLU A 178 7.77 20.33 50.89
CA GLU A 178 6.53 20.64 50.18
C GLU A 178 5.64 19.40 50.00
N VAL A 179 4.34 19.61 50.02
CA VAL A 179 3.34 18.57 49.77
C VAL A 179 3.07 18.42 48.26
N SER A 180 2.55 17.26 47.87
CA SER A 180 2.08 17.01 46.50
C SER A 180 0.56 16.94 46.47
N TRP A 181 -0.04 17.43 45.39
CA TRP A 181 -1.49 17.53 45.21
C TRP A 181 -2.03 16.55 44.20
N ALA A 182 -3.34 16.32 44.26
CA ALA A 182 -4.10 15.61 43.26
C ALA A 182 -5.28 16.48 42.78
N ASP A 183 -5.63 16.38 41.51
CA ASP A 183 -6.72 17.14 40.87
C ASP A 183 -8.07 16.40 40.87
N GLY A 184 -8.09 15.17 41.41
CA GLY A 184 -9.25 14.28 41.45
C GLY A 184 -9.26 13.22 40.34
N ASP A 185 -8.40 13.34 39.33
CA ASP A 185 -8.23 12.35 38.26
C ASP A 185 -6.81 11.75 38.27
N SER A 186 -5.81 12.49 38.75
CA SER A 186 -4.43 12.06 38.94
C SER A 186 -3.70 12.91 40.00
N GLY A 187 -2.43 12.61 40.29
CA GLY A 187 -1.56 13.56 40.99
C GLY A 187 -1.29 14.76 40.08
N LEU A 188 -1.11 15.96 40.62
CA LEU A 188 -0.97 17.17 39.80
C LEU A 188 0.25 17.08 38.87
N PHE A 189 1.38 16.60 39.36
CA PHE A 189 2.60 16.46 38.57
C PHE A 189 2.52 15.31 37.58
N SER A 190 2.14 14.12 38.05
CA SER A 190 1.93 12.92 37.22
C SER A 190 0.80 13.09 36.20
N GLY A 191 -0.19 13.94 36.46
CA GLY A 191 -1.21 14.37 35.51
C GLY A 191 -0.58 15.11 34.34
N TYR A 192 0.29 16.08 34.61
CA TYR A 192 1.04 16.74 33.55
C TYR A 192 2.07 15.85 32.84
N ILE A 193 2.62 14.83 33.52
CA ILE A 193 3.41 13.78 32.85
C ILE A 193 2.52 13.02 31.85
N ASN A 194 1.34 12.58 32.26
CA ASN A 194 0.39 11.89 31.39
C ASN A 194 -0.06 12.78 30.21
N ASP A 195 -0.29 14.07 30.46
CA ASP A 195 -0.59 15.04 29.39
C ASP A 195 0.57 15.16 28.39
N GLY A 196 1.81 15.18 28.88
CA GLY A 196 3.03 15.16 28.06
C GLY A 196 3.11 13.93 27.17
N LEU A 197 2.75 12.76 27.71
CA LEU A 197 2.70 11.50 26.97
C LEU A 197 1.54 11.44 25.97
N SER A 198 0.43 12.11 26.24
CA SER A 198 -0.82 11.97 25.47
C SER A 198 -0.74 12.51 24.04
N TYR A 199 0.13 13.48 23.77
CA TYR A 199 0.22 14.16 22.49
C TYR A 199 1.63 14.64 22.20
N ILE A 200 2.19 14.22 21.06
CA ILE A 200 3.62 14.37 20.73
C ILE A 200 4.15 15.80 20.93
N PRO A 201 3.53 16.85 20.33
CA PRO A 201 4.00 18.23 20.52
C PRO A 201 3.96 18.78 21.95
N ASN A 202 3.35 18.08 22.91
CA ASN A 202 3.30 18.57 24.27
C ASN A 202 4.70 18.52 24.91
N ALA A 203 5.33 17.35 24.90
CA ALA A 203 6.59 17.12 25.60
C ALA A 203 7.80 16.89 24.66
N ASP A 204 7.62 16.68 23.35
CA ASP A 204 8.74 16.56 22.41
C ASP A 204 9.41 17.94 22.18
N ILE A 205 10.36 18.31 23.04
CA ILE A 205 11.03 19.61 23.05
C ILE A 205 12.07 19.67 21.94
N ASN A 206 12.77 18.57 21.70
CA ASN A 206 13.87 18.50 20.75
C ASN A 206 13.38 18.22 19.30
N GLY A 207 12.13 17.77 19.12
CA GLY A 207 11.47 17.53 17.84
C GLY A 207 11.85 16.21 17.17
N ASP A 208 12.43 15.25 17.91
CA ASP A 208 12.87 13.96 17.39
C ASP A 208 11.75 12.89 17.38
N ASN A 209 10.56 13.22 17.90
CA ASN A 209 9.39 12.35 18.04
C ASN A 209 9.60 11.20 19.04
N ILE A 210 10.54 11.36 19.97
CA ILE A 210 10.75 10.47 21.10
C ILE A 210 10.47 11.31 22.34
N ILE A 211 9.68 10.78 23.27
CA ILE A 211 9.45 11.44 24.55
C ILE A 211 10.42 10.86 25.57
N SER A 212 11.33 11.69 26.05
CA SER A 212 12.23 11.37 27.15
C SER A 212 11.64 11.71 28.52
N LEU A 213 12.21 11.16 29.59
CA LEU A 213 11.78 11.45 30.95
C LEU A 213 12.10 12.91 31.35
N GLU A 214 13.23 13.44 30.88
CA GLU A 214 13.67 14.81 31.08
C GLU A 214 12.69 15.80 30.42
N GLU A 215 12.26 15.51 29.20
CA GLU A 215 11.24 16.28 28.50
C GLU A 215 9.91 16.31 29.23
N LEU A 216 9.45 15.16 29.74
CA LEU A 216 8.25 15.09 30.58
C LEU A 216 8.40 15.96 31.83
N PHE A 217 9.58 15.97 32.46
CA PHE A 217 9.85 16.85 33.58
C PHE A 217 9.78 18.33 33.18
N TYR A 218 10.47 18.74 32.10
CA TYR A 218 10.47 20.13 31.65
C TYR A 218 9.08 20.60 31.17
N TYR A 219 8.24 19.68 30.69
CA TYR A 219 6.85 19.95 30.41
C TYR A 219 6.02 20.12 31.70
N ALA A 220 6.14 19.19 32.64
CA ALA A 220 5.25 19.09 33.79
C ALA A 220 5.62 20.05 34.93
N GLN A 221 6.91 20.32 35.16
CA GLN A 221 7.40 21.15 36.27
C GLN A 221 6.81 22.57 36.31
N PRO A 222 6.84 23.37 35.22
CA PRO A 222 6.33 24.73 35.26
C PRO A 222 4.80 24.75 35.43
N ARG A 223 4.10 23.83 34.77
CA ARG A 223 2.63 23.71 34.85
C ARG A 223 2.15 23.35 36.25
N THR A 224 2.82 22.39 36.88
CA THR A 224 2.58 22.00 38.28
C THR A 224 2.83 23.17 39.23
N THR A 225 3.95 23.88 39.05
CA THR A 225 4.32 25.02 39.89
C THR A 225 3.30 26.16 39.78
N ASP A 226 2.86 26.47 38.56
CA ASP A 226 1.91 27.54 38.31
C ASP A 226 0.51 27.21 38.83
N GLU A 227 0.03 25.98 38.63
CA GLU A 227 -1.29 25.57 39.10
C GLU A 227 -1.35 25.45 40.63
N SER A 228 -0.33 24.90 41.26
CA SER A 228 -0.25 24.77 42.72
C SER A 228 -0.21 26.13 43.46
N ARG A 229 0.29 27.18 42.79
CA ARG A 229 0.21 28.56 43.31
C ARG A 229 -1.22 29.08 43.37
N ILE A 230 -2.08 28.71 42.42
CA ILE A 230 -3.48 29.15 42.39
C ILE A 230 -4.25 28.55 43.57
N THR A 231 -3.87 27.36 44.01
CA THR A 231 -4.48 26.65 45.15
C THR A 231 -3.82 26.98 46.50
N SER A 232 -2.87 27.93 46.53
CA SER A 232 -2.13 28.36 47.73
C SER A 232 -1.36 27.24 48.44
N SER A 233 -0.94 26.22 47.71
CA SER A 233 -0.16 25.12 48.25
C SER A 233 0.97 24.75 47.31
N LEU A 234 2.10 25.42 47.50
CA LEU A 234 3.27 25.36 46.62
C LEU A 234 3.74 23.91 46.45
N GLN A 235 3.88 23.51 45.18
CA GLN A 235 4.47 22.25 44.76
C GLN A 235 5.47 22.52 43.64
N HIS A 236 6.75 22.29 43.90
CA HIS A 236 7.82 22.42 42.92
C HIS A 236 8.44 21.06 42.63
N PRO A 237 8.11 20.44 41.48
CA PRO A 237 8.78 19.22 41.06
C PRO A 237 10.28 19.42 40.91
N PHE A 238 11.04 18.38 41.23
CA PHE A 238 12.49 18.37 41.25
C PHE A 238 13.03 17.16 40.47
N LEU A 239 14.00 17.40 39.58
CA LEU A 239 14.69 16.39 38.79
C LEU A 239 16.08 16.16 39.37
N SER A 240 16.42 14.89 39.61
CA SER A 240 17.80 14.45 39.79
C SER A 240 18.19 13.59 38.60
N ASP A 241 19.12 14.05 37.79
CA ASP A 241 19.64 13.31 36.63
C ASP A 241 21.04 12.76 36.93
N GLY A 242 21.14 11.45 37.08
CA GLY A 242 22.37 10.70 37.30
C GLY A 242 22.89 9.93 36.09
N ILE A 243 22.21 9.98 34.93
CA ILE A 243 22.61 9.22 33.73
C ILE A 243 23.41 10.06 32.73
N GLY A 244 23.13 11.36 32.66
CA GLY A 244 23.73 12.28 31.69
C GLY A 244 23.27 11.99 30.26
N GLY A 245 22.32 12.77 29.75
CA GLY A 245 21.72 12.58 28.42
C GLY A 245 20.21 12.69 28.51
N GLU A 246 19.51 11.93 27.67
CA GLU A 246 18.05 11.78 27.73
C GLU A 246 17.72 10.29 27.91
N LEU A 247 16.81 9.98 28.83
CA LEU A 247 16.22 8.65 28.96
C LEU A 247 14.96 8.57 28.12
N SER A 248 15.09 8.07 26.90
CA SER A 248 13.96 7.84 25.99
C SER A 248 12.98 6.83 26.59
N LEU A 249 11.69 7.20 26.66
CA LEU A 249 10.62 6.32 27.14
C LEU A 249 9.75 5.81 26.00
N ILE A 250 9.22 6.73 25.18
CA ILE A 250 8.24 6.36 24.15
C ILE A 250 8.62 7.03 22.84
N GLY A 251 8.91 6.23 21.84
CA GLY A 251 8.93 6.67 20.46
C GLY A 251 7.51 6.88 19.95
N LYS A 252 7.28 7.95 19.19
CA LYS A 252 5.93 8.32 18.76
C LYS A 252 5.86 8.45 17.25
N LEU A 253 4.81 7.89 16.65
CA LEU A 253 4.47 8.13 15.25
C LEU A 253 3.27 9.08 15.17
N LEU A 254 3.45 10.27 14.61
CA LEU A 254 2.36 11.09 14.13
C LEU A 254 2.15 10.83 12.63
N LEU A 255 0.96 10.40 12.24
CA LEU A 255 0.62 10.15 10.85
C LEU A 255 -0.52 11.06 10.39
N THR A 256 -0.26 11.88 9.38
CA THR A 256 -1.23 12.80 8.80
C THR A 256 -1.38 12.62 7.30
N THR A 257 -2.42 13.22 6.71
CA THR A 257 -2.65 13.23 5.26
C THR A 257 -2.73 14.66 4.74
N SER A 258 -2.25 14.89 3.52
CA SER A 258 -2.33 16.22 2.88
C SER A 258 -3.76 16.67 2.55
N ILE A 259 -4.70 15.73 2.48
CA ILE A 259 -6.12 15.96 2.24
C ILE A 259 -6.90 15.29 3.37
N PRO A 260 -7.87 15.97 4.01
CA PRO A 260 -8.74 15.32 4.98
C PRO A 260 -9.64 14.31 4.24
N ILE A 261 -9.58 13.05 4.66
CA ILE A 261 -10.41 11.98 4.11
C ILE A 261 -11.31 11.47 5.25
N SER A 262 -12.62 11.67 5.10
CA SER A 262 -13.59 11.29 6.13
C SER A 262 -14.19 9.91 5.87
N GLY A 263 -14.45 9.18 6.95
CA GLY A 263 -15.10 7.86 6.94
C GLY A 263 -14.20 6.73 7.47
N ASN A 264 -14.81 5.59 7.80
CA ASN A 264 -14.12 4.41 8.34
C ASN A 264 -13.53 3.57 7.21
N TYR A 265 -12.44 4.04 6.61
CA TYR A 265 -11.64 3.25 5.69
C TYR A 265 -10.31 2.89 6.33
N ASN A 266 -9.67 1.87 5.78
CA ASN A 266 -8.35 1.41 6.17
C ASN A 266 -7.31 2.09 5.26
N TYR A 267 -6.39 2.86 5.83
CA TYR A 267 -5.54 3.76 5.03
C TYR A 267 -4.05 3.49 5.17
N LEU A 268 -3.67 2.86 6.26
CA LEU A 268 -2.28 2.64 6.60
C LEU A 268 -2.09 1.25 7.18
N ILE A 269 -0.93 0.69 6.89
CA ILE A 269 -0.43 -0.50 7.53
C ILE A 269 0.76 -0.06 8.37
N VAL A 270 0.74 -0.36 9.66
CA VAL A 270 1.88 -0.20 10.54
C VAL A 270 2.21 -1.57 11.13
N ASP A 271 3.44 -2.04 10.87
CA ASP A 271 3.93 -3.37 11.25
C ASP A 271 2.96 -4.51 10.87
N GLY A 272 2.43 -4.45 9.65
CA GLY A 272 1.51 -5.44 9.11
C GLY A 272 0.07 -5.33 9.62
N ARG A 273 -0.22 -4.47 10.61
CA ARG A 273 -1.57 -4.20 11.11
C ARG A 273 -2.19 -3.01 10.39
N THR A 274 -3.47 -3.14 10.04
CA THR A 274 -4.19 -2.12 9.28
C THR A 274 -4.99 -1.20 10.20
N TYR A 275 -4.89 0.11 10.00
CA TYR A 275 -5.57 1.12 10.81
C TYR A 275 -6.37 2.12 9.98
N SER A 276 -7.40 2.71 10.60
CA SER A 276 -8.19 3.82 10.05
C SER A 276 -7.57 5.18 10.39
N LEU A 277 -7.88 6.21 9.58
CA LEU A 277 -7.38 7.59 9.80
C LEU A 277 -7.88 8.26 11.08
N SER A 278 -8.83 7.65 11.80
CA SER A 278 -9.18 8.10 13.15
C SER A 278 -8.05 7.89 14.15
N THR A 279 -7.11 6.96 13.86
CA THR A 279 -5.93 6.69 14.66
C THR A 279 -4.71 7.24 13.93
N THR A 280 -4.21 8.37 14.42
CA THR A 280 -3.07 9.08 13.82
C THR A 280 -1.83 9.06 14.69
N GLN A 281 -1.91 8.45 15.88
CA GLN A 281 -0.82 8.39 16.84
C GLN A 281 -0.63 6.95 17.29
N PHE A 282 0.64 6.57 17.40
CA PHE A 282 1.06 5.26 17.85
C PHE A 282 2.29 5.43 18.74
N ASN A 283 2.35 4.59 19.77
CA ASN A 283 3.50 4.52 20.65
C ASN A 283 4.36 3.32 20.27
N PHE A 284 5.67 3.51 20.36
CA PHE A 284 6.66 2.51 20.03
C PHE A 284 7.75 2.50 21.09
N THR A 285 8.37 1.34 21.23
CA THR A 285 9.58 1.18 22.02
C THR A 285 10.70 2.01 21.37
N PRO A 286 11.44 2.85 22.11
CA PRO A 286 12.58 3.55 21.53
C PRO A 286 13.65 2.57 21.03
N GLY A 287 14.34 2.92 19.94
CA GLY A 287 15.38 2.09 19.34
C GLY A 287 14.88 0.99 18.40
N THR A 288 13.59 0.64 18.42
CA THR A 288 13.02 -0.36 17.50
C THR A 288 12.70 0.23 16.14
N THR A 289 12.84 -0.59 15.09
CA THR A 289 12.50 -0.21 13.71
C THR A 289 11.11 -0.70 13.36
N HIS A 290 10.34 0.18 12.74
CA HIS A 290 8.94 -0.04 12.35
C HIS A 290 8.76 0.23 10.87
N GLU A 291 7.74 -0.40 10.28
CA GLU A 291 7.35 -0.20 8.88
C GLU A 291 5.98 0.46 8.80
N VAL A 292 5.86 1.44 7.93
CA VAL A 292 4.58 2.07 7.57
C VAL A 292 4.35 1.99 6.07
N THR A 293 3.13 1.62 5.67
CA THR A 293 2.69 1.65 4.28
C THR A 293 1.43 2.50 4.12
N ALA A 294 1.49 3.49 3.24
CA ALA A 294 0.33 4.27 2.80
C ALA A 294 -0.43 3.53 1.67
N LEU A 295 -1.74 3.33 1.82
CA LEU A 295 -2.56 2.61 0.84
C LEU A 295 -3.32 3.55 -0.10
N ASN A 296 -3.57 3.11 -1.33
CA ASN A 296 -4.56 3.76 -2.19
C ASN A 296 -5.97 3.46 -1.67
N ILE A 297 -6.85 4.45 -1.66
CA ILE A 297 -8.15 4.35 -0.99
C ILE A 297 -9.27 4.52 -2.00
N GLU A 298 -10.09 3.51 -2.18
CA GLU A 298 -11.33 3.63 -2.95
C GLU A 298 -12.47 3.93 -1.99
N THR A 299 -13.03 5.14 -2.08
CA THR A 299 -14.08 5.59 -1.15
C THR A 299 -15.47 5.32 -1.68
N LEU A 300 -15.67 5.52 -2.98
CA LEU A 300 -16.91 5.27 -3.70
C LEU A 300 -16.59 4.70 -5.08
N PRO A 301 -17.54 4.05 -5.77
CA PRO A 301 -17.31 3.58 -7.13
C PRO A 301 -16.76 4.69 -8.03
N GLY A 302 -15.56 4.46 -8.58
CA GLY A 302 -14.86 5.39 -9.47
C GLY A 302 -14.24 6.62 -8.78
N ILE A 303 -14.19 6.69 -7.44
CA ILE A 303 -13.47 7.72 -6.68
C ILE A 303 -12.38 7.05 -5.84
N ARG A 304 -11.13 7.50 -5.99
CA ARG A 304 -10.03 7.06 -5.12
C ARG A 304 -9.14 8.20 -4.67
N TYR A 305 -8.44 7.99 -3.56
CA TYR A 305 -7.29 8.79 -3.16
C TYR A 305 -6.05 7.97 -3.46
N PHE A 306 -5.18 8.51 -4.30
CA PHE A 306 -3.97 7.84 -4.76
C PHE A 306 -2.75 8.42 -4.06
N PHE A 307 -1.97 7.57 -3.41
CA PHE A 307 -0.74 7.98 -2.74
C PHE A 307 0.27 8.45 -3.78
N LYS A 308 0.80 9.66 -3.60
CA LYS A 308 1.80 10.25 -4.49
C LYS A 308 3.20 10.06 -3.93
N ASN A 309 3.38 10.50 -2.69
CA ASN A 309 4.64 10.52 -1.98
C ASN A 309 4.38 10.88 -0.50
N TRP A 310 5.39 10.71 0.33
CA TRP A 310 5.46 11.31 1.65
C TRP A 310 5.88 12.78 1.52
N ALA A 311 5.49 13.63 2.48
CA ALA A 311 5.78 15.07 2.43
C ALA A 311 7.27 15.40 2.41
N ASP A 312 8.12 14.50 2.90
CA ASP A 312 9.59 14.57 2.82
C ASP A 312 10.17 14.11 1.47
N GLY A 313 9.32 13.78 0.51
CA GLY A 313 9.70 13.48 -0.88
C GLY A 313 9.85 11.99 -1.21
N ILE A 314 9.75 11.08 -0.24
CA ILE A 314 9.84 9.64 -0.51
C ILE A 314 8.62 9.17 -1.31
N THR A 315 8.86 8.54 -2.45
CA THR A 315 7.78 8.09 -3.37
C THR A 315 7.35 6.64 -3.14
N SER A 316 8.14 5.86 -2.41
CA SER A 316 7.72 4.51 -2.00
C SER A 316 6.57 4.62 -1.00
N ALA A 317 5.50 3.88 -1.27
CA ALA A 317 4.35 3.81 -0.37
C ALA A 317 4.70 3.17 0.98
N SER A 318 5.65 2.22 1.00
CA SER A 318 6.21 1.62 2.21
C SER A 318 7.56 2.26 2.56
N ARG A 319 7.80 2.43 3.86
CA ARG A 319 9.08 2.92 4.41
C ARG A 319 9.24 2.51 5.88
N SER A 320 10.49 2.40 6.30
CA SER A 320 10.86 2.20 7.69
C SER A 320 11.09 3.53 8.41
N PHE A 321 10.95 3.50 9.74
CA PHE A 321 11.43 4.52 10.67
C PHE A 321 11.89 3.85 11.97
N THR A 322 12.69 4.55 12.77
CA THR A 322 13.22 4.02 14.04
C THR A 322 12.83 4.95 15.18
N SER A 323 12.43 4.36 16.31
CA SER A 323 11.92 5.06 17.49
C SER A 323 10.62 5.83 17.23
N GLY A 324 10.67 6.95 16.50
CA GLY A 324 9.53 7.83 16.27
C GLY A 324 9.61 8.54 14.92
N ALA A 325 8.49 9.10 14.46
CA ALA A 325 8.43 9.88 13.23
C ALA A 325 7.18 10.77 13.15
N ASN A 326 7.29 11.90 12.45
CA ASN A 326 6.14 12.68 11.99
C ASN A 326 6.02 12.58 10.47
N LEU A 327 5.08 11.75 10.01
CA LEU A 327 4.92 11.41 8.61
C LEU A 327 3.62 11.97 8.07
N GLN A 328 3.70 12.59 6.90
CA GLN A 328 2.52 13.03 6.16
C GLN A 328 2.46 12.34 4.81
N ALA A 329 1.40 11.56 4.59
CA ALA A 329 1.11 10.94 3.30
C ALA A 329 0.42 11.95 2.37
N VAL A 330 1.02 12.21 1.21
CA VAL A 330 0.48 13.12 0.21
C VAL A 330 -0.36 12.33 -0.79
N TYR A 331 -1.64 12.67 -0.85
CA TYR A 331 -2.61 12.03 -1.75
C TYR A 331 -3.04 12.97 -2.86
N SER A 332 -3.39 12.41 -4.03
CA SER A 332 -4.23 13.05 -5.03
C SER A 332 -5.60 12.40 -5.06
N ARG A 333 -6.67 13.20 -5.17
CA ARG A 333 -8.00 12.68 -5.45
C ARG A 333 -8.09 12.35 -6.93
N GLN A 334 -8.52 11.13 -7.26
CA GLN A 334 -8.64 10.63 -8.62
C GLN A 334 -10.06 10.16 -8.94
N TYR A 335 -10.43 10.29 -10.21
CA TYR A 335 -11.69 9.81 -10.76
C TYR A 335 -11.45 8.81 -11.89
N LEU A 336 -12.27 7.76 -11.93
CA LEU A 336 -12.25 6.76 -12.98
C LEU A 336 -13.04 7.25 -14.20
N LEU A 337 -12.42 7.14 -15.38
CA LEU A 337 -13.05 7.26 -16.68
C LEU A 337 -13.20 5.87 -17.29
N THR A 338 -14.45 5.44 -17.45
CA THR A 338 -14.79 4.19 -18.12
C THR A 338 -15.15 4.46 -19.58
N ILE A 339 -14.63 3.65 -20.49
CA ILE A 339 -14.96 3.72 -21.92
C ILE A 339 -15.71 2.46 -22.31
N ASP A 340 -16.94 2.63 -22.80
CA ASP A 340 -17.69 1.60 -23.52
C ASP A 340 -17.33 1.66 -25.01
N SER A 341 -16.89 0.53 -25.57
CA SER A 341 -16.45 0.43 -26.96
C SER A 341 -16.52 -1.03 -27.42
N PRO A 342 -16.94 -1.30 -28.68
CA PRO A 342 -16.89 -2.65 -29.25
C PRO A 342 -15.45 -3.15 -29.50
N THR A 343 -14.45 -2.29 -29.31
CA THR A 343 -13.03 -2.54 -29.62
C THR A 343 -12.10 -2.00 -28.54
N SER A 344 -11.00 -2.70 -28.32
CA SER A 344 -9.93 -2.33 -27.37
C SER A 344 -8.95 -1.30 -27.91
N ALA A 345 -9.05 -0.87 -29.17
CA ALA A 345 -8.16 0.16 -29.72
C ALA A 345 -8.53 1.58 -29.25
N VAL A 346 -9.69 1.75 -28.60
CA VAL A 346 -10.06 3.03 -27.99
C VAL A 346 -9.23 3.27 -26.74
N THR A 347 -8.63 4.46 -26.65
CA THR A 347 -7.72 4.84 -25.56
C THR A 347 -8.22 6.07 -24.80
N GLY A 348 -7.65 6.29 -23.61
CA GLY A 348 -8.00 7.41 -22.74
C GLY A 348 -8.87 7.04 -21.52
N GLY A 349 -9.14 5.76 -21.29
CA GLY A 349 -9.79 5.28 -20.07
C GLY A 349 -8.80 5.13 -18.92
N GLY A 350 -9.32 5.07 -17.69
CA GLY A 350 -8.52 4.86 -16.49
C GLY A 350 -8.69 5.95 -15.44
N TRP A 351 -7.77 5.98 -14.48
CA TRP A 351 -7.81 6.91 -13.35
C TRP A 351 -7.04 8.19 -13.65
N TYR A 352 -7.66 9.32 -13.34
CA TYR A 352 -7.09 10.65 -13.57
C TYR A 352 -7.15 11.49 -12.31
N ASP A 353 -6.10 12.28 -12.06
CA ASP A 353 -6.11 13.31 -11.00
C ASP A 353 -7.27 14.28 -11.24
N GLN A 354 -7.92 14.70 -10.17
CA GLN A 354 -9.05 15.63 -10.22
C GLN A 354 -8.69 16.90 -11.00
N ASN A 355 -9.63 17.37 -11.82
CA ASN A 355 -9.53 18.55 -12.69
C ASN A 355 -8.45 18.47 -13.78
N THR A 356 -7.87 17.28 -14.03
CA THR A 356 -6.99 17.05 -15.18
C THR A 356 -7.77 16.64 -16.41
N PHE A 357 -7.12 16.68 -17.59
CA PHE A 357 -7.71 16.24 -18.85
C PHE A 357 -7.39 14.77 -19.12
N ALA A 358 -8.42 13.98 -19.44
CA ALA A 358 -8.28 12.71 -20.13
C ALA A 358 -8.32 12.95 -21.65
N ASN A 359 -7.32 12.44 -22.37
CA ASN A 359 -7.27 12.50 -23.83
C ASN A 359 -7.83 11.20 -24.39
N LEU A 360 -8.94 11.31 -25.11
CA LEU A 360 -9.67 10.20 -25.70
C LEU A 360 -9.31 10.08 -27.19
N SER A 361 -9.11 8.84 -27.65
CA SER A 361 -8.90 8.54 -29.07
C SER A 361 -9.60 7.25 -29.47
N ALA A 362 -10.44 7.34 -30.50
CA ALA A 362 -11.20 6.25 -31.08
C ALA A 362 -10.97 6.24 -32.60
N PRO A 363 -9.92 5.55 -33.09
CA PRO A 363 -9.63 5.49 -34.51
C PRO A 363 -10.60 4.55 -35.23
N ASN A 364 -10.68 4.67 -36.56
CA ASN A 364 -11.24 3.62 -37.41
C ASN A 364 -10.34 2.39 -37.37
N ILE A 365 -10.95 1.20 -37.42
CA ILE A 365 -10.23 -0.07 -37.28
C ILE A 365 -10.64 -0.98 -38.42
N GLU A 366 -9.67 -1.66 -39.00
CA GLU A 366 -9.89 -2.70 -40.00
C GLU A 366 -9.09 -3.94 -39.61
N GLU A 367 -9.79 -5.02 -39.26
CA GLU A 367 -9.15 -6.28 -38.86
C GLU A 367 -10.04 -7.47 -39.22
N GLY A 368 -9.47 -8.52 -39.81
CA GLY A 368 -10.18 -9.77 -40.08
C GLY A 368 -11.39 -9.66 -41.01
N GLY A 369 -11.40 -8.69 -41.94
CA GLY A 369 -12.54 -8.42 -42.83
C GLY A 369 -13.70 -7.68 -42.15
N ILE A 370 -13.50 -7.15 -40.95
CA ILE A 370 -14.43 -6.26 -40.24
C ILE A 370 -13.82 -4.87 -40.21
N ARG A 371 -14.62 -3.84 -40.49
CA ARG A 371 -14.22 -2.45 -40.36
C ARG A 371 -15.18 -1.72 -39.43
N TYR A 372 -14.63 -1.10 -38.40
CA TYR A 372 -15.36 -0.21 -37.50
C TYR A 372 -15.07 1.23 -37.90
N ILE A 373 -16.12 1.98 -38.28
CA ILE A 373 -16.05 3.39 -38.65
C ILE A 373 -16.59 4.22 -37.49
N PHE A 374 -15.74 5.04 -36.88
CA PHE A 374 -16.12 5.89 -35.76
C PHE A 374 -17.16 6.92 -36.21
N THR A 375 -18.26 7.01 -35.46
CA THR A 375 -19.36 7.94 -35.77
C THR A 375 -19.48 9.08 -34.76
N GLY A 376 -18.98 8.88 -33.54
CA GLY A 376 -18.97 9.92 -32.52
C GLY A 376 -18.91 9.40 -31.09
N TRP A 377 -18.59 10.32 -30.18
CA TRP A 377 -18.66 10.08 -28.74
C TRP A 377 -20.08 10.32 -28.20
N SER A 378 -20.45 9.58 -27.16
CA SER A 378 -21.67 9.81 -26.37
C SER A 378 -21.46 9.51 -24.88
N GLY A 379 -22.41 9.86 -24.03
CA GLY A 379 -22.30 9.75 -22.56
C GLY A 379 -21.87 11.08 -21.94
N ASP A 380 -20.86 11.06 -21.08
CA ASP A 380 -20.34 12.27 -20.41
C ASP A 380 -19.58 13.24 -21.34
N ILE A 381 -19.34 12.86 -22.61
CA ILE A 381 -18.89 13.74 -23.67
C ILE A 381 -19.56 13.37 -24.99
N THR A 382 -19.81 14.38 -25.83
CA THR A 382 -20.37 14.20 -27.16
C THR A 382 -19.51 14.91 -28.19
N GLY A 383 -19.35 14.33 -29.38
CA GLY A 383 -18.67 14.99 -30.48
C GLY A 383 -18.34 14.06 -31.65
N PRO A 384 -18.16 14.60 -32.86
CA PRO A 384 -17.94 13.81 -34.07
C PRO A 384 -16.46 13.46 -34.33
N PHE A 385 -15.53 13.99 -33.54
CA PHE A 385 -14.10 13.85 -33.80
C PHE A 385 -13.53 12.60 -33.13
N GLU A 386 -12.70 11.86 -33.85
CA GLU A 386 -12.01 10.64 -33.37
C GLU A 386 -11.15 10.90 -32.13
N SER A 387 -10.65 12.13 -31.96
CA SER A 387 -9.90 12.56 -30.78
C SER A 387 -10.58 13.72 -30.08
N THR A 388 -10.65 13.66 -28.75
CA THR A 388 -11.21 14.73 -27.91
C THR A 388 -10.56 14.72 -26.52
N ARG A 389 -10.86 15.72 -25.70
CA ARG A 389 -10.41 15.78 -24.30
C ARG A 389 -11.57 16.07 -23.35
N LEU A 390 -11.52 15.46 -22.17
CA LEU A 390 -12.55 15.56 -21.14
C LEU A 390 -11.90 15.93 -19.80
N VAL A 391 -12.46 16.91 -19.09
CA VAL A 391 -12.02 17.24 -17.73
C VAL A 391 -12.56 16.20 -16.76
N MET A 392 -11.70 15.69 -15.87
CA MET A 392 -12.07 14.70 -14.85
C MET A 392 -12.39 15.38 -13.51
N ASP A 393 -13.62 15.84 -13.38
CA ASP A 393 -14.17 16.51 -12.17
C ASP A 393 -15.04 15.58 -11.30
N LYS A 394 -15.43 14.43 -11.84
CA LYS A 394 -16.17 13.33 -11.18
C LYS A 394 -15.92 12.02 -11.94
N PRO A 395 -16.34 10.84 -11.43
CA PRO A 395 -16.33 9.61 -12.21
C PRO A 395 -17.19 9.77 -13.46
N LYS A 396 -16.70 9.30 -14.61
CA LYS A 396 -17.37 9.48 -15.90
C LYS A 396 -17.38 8.21 -16.73
N THR A 397 -18.42 8.06 -17.54
CA THR A 397 -18.54 7.00 -18.54
C THR A 397 -18.78 7.62 -19.91
N VAL A 398 -17.96 7.23 -20.88
CA VAL A 398 -18.09 7.65 -22.27
C VAL A 398 -18.23 6.41 -23.15
N LYS A 399 -18.89 6.59 -24.29
CA LYS A 399 -19.05 5.54 -25.29
C LYS A 399 -18.52 6.00 -26.64
N ALA A 400 -17.65 5.20 -27.24
CA ALA A 400 -17.22 5.35 -28.62
C ALA A 400 -18.21 4.62 -29.53
N ASN A 401 -18.94 5.37 -30.36
CA ASN A 401 -19.89 4.78 -31.29
C ASN A 401 -19.21 4.49 -32.63
N TYR A 402 -19.57 3.33 -33.19
CA TYR A 402 -19.03 2.83 -34.44
C TYR A 402 -20.14 2.27 -35.31
N ASP A 403 -20.09 2.56 -36.61
CA ASP A 403 -20.75 1.75 -37.62
C ASP A 403 -19.86 0.56 -37.97
N THR A 404 -20.47 -0.58 -38.25
CA THR A 404 -19.76 -1.81 -38.62
C THR A 404 -19.95 -2.08 -40.11
N GLU A 405 -18.85 -2.27 -40.84
CA GLU A 405 -18.82 -2.79 -42.20
C GLU A 405 -18.16 -4.17 -42.24
N TYR A 406 -18.59 -4.99 -43.19
CA TYR A 406 -17.99 -6.29 -43.48
C TYR A 406 -17.42 -6.30 -44.89
N GLN A 407 -16.32 -7.03 -45.06
CA GLN A 407 -15.69 -7.25 -46.35
C GLN A 407 -16.34 -8.44 -47.06
N LEU A 408 -16.69 -8.23 -48.32
CA LEU A 408 -17.08 -9.25 -49.27
C LEU A 408 -15.93 -9.46 -50.27
N LEU A 409 -15.23 -10.57 -50.12
CA LEU A 409 -14.18 -11.00 -51.05
C LEU A 409 -14.76 -11.95 -52.08
N LEU A 410 -14.68 -11.55 -53.34
CA LEU A 410 -15.06 -12.39 -54.47
C LEU A 410 -13.81 -12.86 -55.21
N SER A 411 -13.72 -14.16 -55.49
CA SER A 411 -12.62 -14.75 -56.26
C SER A 411 -13.14 -15.54 -57.47
N SER A 412 -12.34 -15.62 -58.52
CA SER A 412 -12.66 -16.40 -59.71
C SER A 412 -11.37 -16.83 -60.43
N PRO A 413 -11.31 -18.04 -60.99
CA PRO A 413 -10.22 -18.42 -61.88
C PRO A 413 -10.30 -17.71 -63.24
N TYR A 414 -11.47 -17.16 -63.62
CA TYR A 414 -11.68 -16.48 -64.90
C TYR A 414 -12.43 -15.15 -64.71
N GLY A 415 -11.80 -14.04 -65.05
CA GLY A 415 -12.37 -12.69 -64.91
C GLY A 415 -12.57 -12.25 -63.45
N THR A 416 -13.15 -11.07 -63.26
CA THR A 416 -13.39 -10.51 -61.92
C THR A 416 -14.90 -10.48 -61.64
N PRO A 417 -15.38 -11.20 -60.61
CA PRO A 417 -16.77 -11.10 -60.19
C PRO A 417 -17.13 -9.68 -59.77
N ASP A 418 -18.36 -9.25 -60.06
CA ASP A 418 -18.87 -7.95 -59.65
C ASP A 418 -19.55 -8.03 -58.28
N GLY A 419 -19.45 -6.95 -57.49
CA GLY A 419 -20.07 -6.84 -56.16
C GLY A 419 -19.14 -7.11 -54.97
N GLY A 420 -17.82 -7.19 -55.16
CA GLY A 420 -16.86 -7.26 -54.05
C GLY A 420 -16.59 -5.89 -53.43
N GLY A 421 -16.32 -5.83 -52.13
CA GLY A 421 -16.07 -4.56 -51.44
C GLY A 421 -16.43 -4.57 -49.95
N TRP A 422 -16.51 -3.38 -49.37
CA TRP A 422 -16.94 -3.15 -48.00
C TRP A 422 -18.38 -2.66 -47.98
N TYR A 423 -19.20 -3.22 -47.08
CA TYR A 423 -20.61 -2.86 -46.97
C TYR A 423 -21.03 -2.80 -45.50
N ALA A 424 -21.90 -1.85 -45.17
CA ALA A 424 -22.50 -1.75 -43.84
C ALA A 424 -23.18 -3.07 -43.43
N ALA A 425 -23.06 -3.44 -42.17
CA ALA A 425 -23.63 -4.66 -41.63
C ALA A 425 -25.14 -4.75 -41.93
N GLY A 426 -25.57 -5.88 -42.48
CA GLY A 426 -26.96 -6.13 -42.90
C GLY A 426 -27.32 -5.61 -44.29
N SER A 427 -26.38 -4.98 -45.02
CA SER A 427 -26.63 -4.54 -46.40
C SER A 427 -26.90 -5.71 -47.34
N ALA A 428 -27.82 -5.51 -48.28
CA ALA A 428 -28.07 -6.43 -49.39
C ALA A 428 -27.18 -6.07 -50.58
N VAL A 429 -26.33 -7.00 -51.01
CA VAL A 429 -25.35 -6.80 -52.07
C VAL A 429 -25.67 -7.73 -53.24
N LYS A 430 -25.74 -7.17 -54.44
CA LYS A 430 -25.86 -7.96 -55.66
C LYS A 430 -24.47 -8.35 -56.16
N LEU A 431 -24.26 -9.64 -56.35
CA LEU A 431 -23.05 -10.18 -56.98
C LEU A 431 -23.37 -10.75 -58.37
N SER A 432 -22.42 -10.63 -59.29
CA SER A 432 -22.57 -11.13 -60.67
C SER A 432 -21.32 -11.88 -61.14
N ALA A 433 -21.54 -13.02 -61.77
CA ALA A 433 -20.49 -13.87 -62.29
C ALA A 433 -19.82 -13.21 -63.50
N PRO A 434 -18.49 -13.36 -63.67
CA PRO A 434 -17.80 -12.89 -64.86
C PRO A 434 -18.39 -13.47 -66.15
N SER A 435 -18.37 -12.67 -67.22
CA SER A 435 -18.74 -13.14 -68.56
C SER A 435 -17.87 -14.33 -68.99
N ALA A 436 -18.49 -15.33 -69.62
CA ALA A 436 -17.80 -16.54 -70.07
C ALA A 436 -16.66 -16.23 -71.06
N GLN A 437 -15.47 -16.76 -70.76
CA GLN A 437 -14.22 -16.51 -71.49
C GLN A 437 -13.82 -17.69 -72.38
N GLY A 438 -12.97 -17.48 -73.39
CA GLY A 438 -12.51 -18.52 -74.32
C GLY A 438 -13.23 -18.48 -75.68
N PHE A 439 -12.63 -19.13 -76.68
CA PHE A 439 -13.08 -19.09 -78.09
C PHE A 439 -13.79 -20.38 -78.52
N LEU A 440 -13.04 -21.47 -78.79
CA LEU A 440 -13.63 -22.77 -79.14
C LEU A 440 -14.08 -23.59 -77.91
N ILE A 441 -13.35 -23.46 -76.81
CA ILE A 441 -13.72 -23.99 -75.50
C ILE A 441 -13.98 -22.78 -74.62
N ARG A 442 -15.21 -22.65 -74.13
CA ARG A 442 -15.63 -21.52 -73.29
C ARG A 442 -15.68 -21.93 -71.83
N GLN A 443 -15.09 -21.15 -70.95
CA GLN A 443 -15.26 -21.29 -69.51
C GLN A 443 -16.55 -20.57 -69.14
N VAL A 444 -17.59 -21.34 -68.86
CA VAL A 444 -18.91 -20.82 -68.48
C VAL A 444 -19.10 -20.97 -66.98
N PHE A 445 -19.75 -19.98 -66.36
CA PHE A 445 -20.09 -20.03 -64.95
C PHE A 445 -20.88 -21.30 -64.63
N GLU A 446 -20.48 -21.98 -63.57
CA GLU A 446 -21.12 -23.20 -63.09
C GLU A 446 -21.86 -22.96 -61.77
N SER A 447 -21.19 -22.35 -60.80
CA SER A 447 -21.74 -22.15 -59.46
C SER A 447 -20.92 -21.15 -58.64
N TRP A 448 -21.52 -20.61 -57.58
CA TRP A 448 -20.84 -19.97 -56.46
C TRP A 448 -20.51 -21.02 -55.39
N SER A 449 -19.39 -20.86 -54.70
CA SER A 449 -19.02 -21.63 -53.52
C SER A 449 -18.36 -20.76 -52.45
N GLY A 450 -18.21 -21.28 -51.22
CA GLY A 450 -17.65 -20.55 -50.09
C GLY A 450 -18.75 -20.19 -49.07
N ASP A 451 -18.77 -18.94 -48.61
CA ASP A 451 -19.80 -18.45 -47.68
C ASP A 451 -21.21 -18.32 -48.29
N TYR A 452 -21.31 -18.42 -49.62
CA TYR A 452 -22.56 -18.52 -50.37
C TYR A 452 -22.44 -19.57 -51.47
N THR A 453 -23.52 -20.31 -51.70
CA THR A 453 -23.62 -21.30 -52.79
C THR A 453 -24.84 -21.02 -53.64
N GLY A 454 -24.71 -21.11 -54.96
CA GLY A 454 -25.84 -20.92 -55.88
C GLY A 454 -25.43 -21.15 -57.33
N THR A 455 -26.40 -21.41 -58.20
CA THR A 455 -26.16 -21.71 -59.63
C THR A 455 -26.56 -20.56 -60.56
N ASP A 456 -27.18 -19.51 -60.03
CA ASP A 456 -27.56 -18.34 -60.81
C ASP A 456 -26.34 -17.43 -61.03
N THR A 457 -26.20 -16.90 -62.25
CA THR A 457 -25.12 -15.98 -62.63
C THR A 457 -25.18 -14.65 -61.88
N SER A 458 -26.28 -14.36 -61.19
CA SER A 458 -26.40 -13.21 -60.28
C SER A 458 -27.21 -13.60 -59.05
N ALA A 459 -26.79 -13.12 -57.88
CA ALA A 459 -27.49 -13.33 -56.62
C ALA A 459 -27.49 -12.04 -55.77
N VAL A 460 -28.45 -11.93 -54.84
CA VAL A 460 -28.44 -10.89 -53.80
C VAL A 460 -28.20 -11.57 -52.47
N ILE A 461 -27.16 -11.15 -51.75
CA ILE A 461 -26.78 -11.70 -50.45
C ILE A 461 -26.83 -10.62 -49.38
N THR A 462 -27.11 -11.01 -48.13
CA THR A 462 -27.06 -10.10 -46.99
C THR A 462 -25.75 -10.26 -46.26
N LEU A 463 -25.00 -9.17 -46.08
CA LEU A 463 -23.68 -9.21 -45.46
C LEU A 463 -23.80 -8.99 -43.94
N SER A 464 -23.91 -10.09 -43.18
CA SER A 464 -23.98 -10.07 -41.71
C SER A 464 -22.66 -10.47 -41.02
N LYS A 465 -21.64 -10.81 -41.79
CA LYS A 465 -20.27 -11.17 -41.38
C LYS A 465 -19.33 -10.97 -42.57
N PRO A 466 -18.00 -11.00 -42.38
CA PRO A 466 -17.06 -11.09 -43.50
C PRO A 466 -17.36 -12.36 -44.32
N MET A 467 -17.36 -12.25 -45.65
CA MET A 467 -17.69 -13.36 -46.54
C MET A 467 -16.68 -13.52 -47.67
N ASN A 468 -16.31 -14.77 -47.95
CA ASN A 468 -15.46 -15.19 -49.04
C ASN A 468 -16.23 -16.09 -50.00
N ILE A 469 -16.45 -15.63 -51.23
CA ILE A 469 -17.24 -16.36 -52.24
C ILE A 469 -16.42 -16.51 -53.52
N THR A 470 -16.44 -17.71 -54.10
CA THR A 470 -15.72 -18.06 -55.32
C THR A 470 -16.70 -18.38 -56.44
N ALA A 471 -16.49 -17.79 -57.62
CA ALA A 471 -17.16 -18.18 -58.86
C ALA A 471 -16.43 -19.38 -59.49
N ASN A 472 -17.11 -20.51 -59.61
CA ASN A 472 -16.60 -21.71 -60.26
C ASN A 472 -17.07 -21.78 -61.71
N PHE A 473 -16.23 -22.36 -62.56
CA PHE A 473 -16.45 -22.43 -64.00
C PHE A 473 -16.24 -23.85 -64.49
N LYS A 474 -16.96 -24.21 -65.55
CA LYS A 474 -16.78 -25.45 -66.29
C LYS A 474 -16.51 -25.17 -67.76
N ALA A 475 -15.80 -26.10 -68.41
CA ALA A 475 -15.53 -26.04 -69.83
C ALA A 475 -16.79 -26.42 -70.65
N ASP A 476 -17.21 -25.52 -71.53
CA ASP A 476 -18.23 -25.71 -72.54
C ASP A 476 -17.59 -25.91 -73.92
N TYR A 477 -17.75 -27.11 -74.47
CA TYR A 477 -17.19 -27.55 -75.74
C TYR A 477 -18.16 -27.38 -76.91
N THR A 478 -19.34 -26.78 -76.71
CA THR A 478 -20.38 -26.66 -77.74
C THR A 478 -19.84 -26.04 -79.03
N PHE A 479 -19.06 -24.95 -78.93
CA PHE A 479 -18.44 -24.31 -80.10
C PHE A 479 -17.37 -25.16 -80.76
N LEU A 480 -16.56 -25.91 -79.98
CA LEU A 480 -15.60 -26.86 -80.51
C LEU A 480 -16.29 -27.97 -81.30
N TYR A 481 -17.36 -28.55 -80.77
CA TYR A 481 -18.13 -29.60 -81.45
C TYR A 481 -18.80 -29.08 -82.72
N ILE A 482 -19.35 -27.86 -82.70
CA ILE A 482 -19.88 -27.21 -83.91
C ILE A 482 -18.76 -27.01 -84.95
N ALA A 483 -17.59 -26.52 -84.55
CA ALA A 483 -16.47 -26.30 -85.45
C ALA A 483 -15.92 -27.60 -86.06
N VAL A 484 -15.77 -28.66 -85.25
CA VAL A 484 -15.36 -30.00 -85.71
C VAL A 484 -16.43 -30.59 -86.65
N GLY A 485 -17.71 -30.45 -86.31
CA GLY A 485 -18.82 -30.88 -87.15
C GLY A 485 -18.83 -30.17 -88.52
N LEU A 486 -18.70 -28.85 -88.54
CA LEU A 486 -18.58 -28.06 -89.76
C LEU A 486 -17.33 -28.44 -90.57
N GLY A 487 -16.20 -28.65 -89.89
CA GLY A 487 -14.95 -29.12 -90.52
C GLY A 487 -15.09 -30.50 -91.17
N ALA A 488 -15.74 -31.46 -90.49
CA ALA A 488 -16.01 -32.79 -91.04
C ALA A 488 -16.90 -32.73 -92.27
N VAL A 489 -17.95 -31.88 -92.26
CA VAL A 489 -18.81 -31.66 -93.43
C VAL A 489 -18.02 -31.11 -94.62
N ILE A 490 -17.14 -30.13 -94.39
CA ILE A 490 -16.27 -29.55 -95.43
C ILE A 490 -15.30 -30.61 -95.99
N ILE A 491 -14.68 -31.43 -95.14
CA ILE A 491 -13.78 -32.50 -95.56
C ILE A 491 -14.52 -33.56 -96.38
N ILE A 492 -15.71 -33.99 -95.97
CA ILE A 492 -16.56 -34.91 -96.75
C ILE A 492 -16.88 -34.29 -98.11
N TRP A 493 -17.24 -33.01 -98.14
CA TRP A 493 -17.48 -32.27 -99.38
C TRP A 493 -16.25 -32.23 -100.30
N LEU A 494 -15.05 -32.00 -99.74
CA LEU A 494 -13.78 -32.02 -100.47
C LEU A 494 -13.43 -33.41 -100.98
N ILE A 495 -13.62 -34.48 -100.20
CA ILE A 495 -13.41 -35.86 -100.63
C ILE A 495 -14.39 -36.23 -101.75
N LEU A 496 -15.66 -35.82 -101.66
CA LEU A 496 -16.65 -35.99 -102.72
C LEU A 496 -16.27 -35.19 -103.98
N ALA A 497 -15.76 -33.97 -103.83
CA ALA A 497 -15.28 -33.16 -104.95
C ALA A 497 -14.02 -33.74 -105.63
N ILE A 498 -13.06 -34.24 -104.84
CA ILE A 498 -11.83 -34.88 -105.33
C ILE A 498 -12.12 -36.24 -105.97
N SER A 499 -13.00 -37.06 -105.37
CA SER A 499 -13.43 -38.33 -105.97
C SER A 499 -14.21 -38.10 -107.27
N LYS A 500 -15.06 -37.07 -107.34
CA LYS A 500 -15.73 -36.63 -108.58
C LYS A 500 -14.71 -36.16 -109.64
N ARG A 501 -13.65 -35.42 -109.25
CA ARG A 501 -12.54 -35.05 -110.15
C ARG A 501 -11.71 -36.25 -110.62
N ARG A 502 -11.38 -37.21 -109.75
CA ARG A 502 -10.68 -38.46 -110.12
C ARG A 502 -11.52 -39.32 -111.07
N LYS A 503 -12.83 -39.43 -110.85
CA LYS A 503 -13.75 -40.16 -111.74
C LYS A 503 -13.82 -39.52 -113.13
N ASN A 504 -13.72 -38.19 -113.22
CA ASN A 504 -13.64 -37.49 -114.49
C ASN A 504 -12.27 -37.63 -115.19
N TYR A 505 -11.16 -37.79 -114.46
CA TYR A 505 -9.82 -37.98 -115.06
C TYR A 505 -9.60 -39.37 -115.66
N TYR A 506 -10.20 -40.43 -115.07
CA TYR A 506 -10.10 -41.81 -115.58
C TYR A 506 -11.09 -42.15 -116.71
N ASN A 507 -12.13 -41.33 -116.92
CA ASN A 507 -13.09 -41.49 -118.03
C ASN A 507 -12.66 -40.75 -119.33
N THR A 508 -11.41 -40.29 -119.38
CA THR A 508 -10.82 -39.58 -120.53
C THR A 508 -9.57 -40.26 -121.10
N ILE A 509 -9.32 -41.53 -120.75
CA ILE A 509 -8.31 -42.38 -121.39
C ILE A 509 -8.97 -43.23 -122.46
#